data_AF-A0A1G5PF48-F1
#
_entry.id   AF-A0A1G5PF48-F1
#
_cell.length_a   1.000
_cell.length_b   1.000
_cell.length_c   1.000
_cell.angle_alpha   90.00
_cell.angle_beta   90.00
_cell.angle_gamma   90.00
#
_symmetry.space_group_name_H-M   'P 1'
#
loop_
_entity.id
_entity.type
_entity.pdbx_description
1 polymer ?
#
loop_
_entity_poly.entity_id
_entity_poly.type
_entity_poly.pdbx_seq_one_letter_code
_entity_poly.pdbx_strand_id
1 'polypeptide(L)'
;MLTWKEKRDGPPAEVAELLGKLPDAELAKRLGVNRRLIWKWRTERKIPSPPRATVAPAVLSPDQVAQLGKRSDGELAREFGFSDFQIQQVRTRLGIPRHVPDRSEMEAMLGTVTDLAIGSTLGIAQPVVSKLRRDRGIPSTRDALNWTTELQALLPLLSDEALAARAGCGVVQIQAIRRGEQVLSNKTPLREITGLLGTWSDEDLAAQHGGTAARYASARQRRGIPVRGRVPEAPADSVR
;
A
#
# COMPACT_ATOMS: atom_id res chain seq x y z
N MET A 1 1.13 -35.81 -28.43
CA MET A 1 1.07 -35.14 -27.10
C MET A 1 1.80 -36.01 -26.09
N LEU A 2 2.56 -35.40 -25.18
CA LEU A 2 3.28 -36.13 -24.13
C LEU A 2 2.31 -36.75 -23.11
N THR A 3 2.50 -38.03 -22.83
CA THR A 3 1.80 -38.81 -21.80
C THR A 3 2.20 -38.36 -20.39
N TRP A 4 1.41 -38.74 -19.39
CA TRP A 4 1.73 -38.43 -17.99
C TRP A 4 3.02 -39.11 -17.50
N LYS A 5 3.33 -40.31 -18.01
CA LYS A 5 4.57 -41.04 -17.69
C LYS A 5 5.79 -40.30 -18.21
N GLU A 6 5.75 -39.85 -19.47
CA GLU A 6 6.84 -39.07 -20.08
C GLU A 6 7.04 -37.73 -19.32
N LYS A 7 5.96 -37.10 -18.84
CA LYS A 7 6.08 -35.90 -17.98
C LYS A 7 6.76 -36.17 -16.63
N ARG A 8 6.61 -37.37 -16.07
CA ARG A 8 7.14 -37.74 -14.74
C ARG A 8 8.55 -38.33 -14.81
N ASP A 9 8.75 -39.27 -15.72
CA ASP A 9 9.91 -40.17 -15.74
C ASP A 9 11.04 -39.65 -16.68
N GLY A 10 10.71 -38.80 -17.65
CA GLY A 10 11.70 -38.13 -18.50
C GLY A 10 11.21 -37.86 -19.93
N PRO A 11 11.86 -36.92 -20.65
CA PRO A 11 11.51 -36.60 -22.02
C PRO A 11 11.69 -37.84 -22.91
N PRO A 12 10.82 -38.05 -23.91
CA PRO A 12 11.06 -39.00 -25.00
C PRO A 12 12.39 -38.71 -25.70
N ALA A 13 12.99 -39.72 -26.34
CA ALA A 13 14.28 -39.59 -27.01
C ALA A 13 14.33 -38.40 -27.99
N GLU A 14 13.26 -38.19 -28.77
CA GLU A 14 13.14 -37.05 -29.69
C GLU A 14 13.19 -35.69 -29.00
N VAL A 15 12.60 -35.58 -27.79
CA VAL A 15 12.60 -34.35 -27.01
C VAL A 15 13.96 -34.15 -26.32
N ALA A 16 14.58 -35.24 -25.85
CA ALA A 16 15.90 -35.20 -25.25
C ALA A 16 16.96 -34.64 -26.22
N GLU A 17 16.87 -35.01 -27.51
CA GLU A 17 17.73 -34.49 -28.58
C GLU A 17 17.53 -32.99 -28.85
N LEU A 18 16.38 -32.42 -28.51
CA LEU A 18 16.05 -31.01 -28.72
C LEU A 18 16.41 -30.13 -27.51
N LEU A 19 16.63 -30.72 -26.33
CA LEU A 19 17.06 -29.99 -25.14
C LEU A 19 18.42 -29.33 -25.40
N GLY A 20 18.52 -28.03 -25.13
CA GLY A 20 19.75 -27.27 -25.35
C GLY A 20 19.95 -26.76 -26.78
N LYS A 21 19.20 -27.26 -27.77
CA LYS A 21 19.24 -26.75 -29.17
C LYS A 21 18.21 -25.64 -29.39
N LEU A 22 17.03 -25.76 -28.79
CA LEU A 22 15.96 -24.75 -28.84
C LEU A 22 15.77 -24.08 -27.48
N PRO A 23 15.40 -22.79 -27.42
CA PRO A 23 15.01 -22.15 -26.18
C PRO A 23 13.86 -22.91 -25.50
N ASP A 24 13.92 -23.08 -24.17
CA ASP A 24 12.93 -23.84 -23.41
C ASP A 24 11.48 -23.37 -23.68
N ALA A 25 11.29 -22.07 -23.94
CA ALA A 25 9.98 -21.49 -24.25
C ALA A 25 9.43 -21.95 -25.61
N GLU A 26 10.29 -22.03 -26.63
CA GLU A 26 9.89 -22.44 -27.97
C GLU A 26 9.59 -23.95 -27.99
N LEU A 27 10.45 -24.74 -27.34
CA LEU A 27 10.24 -26.18 -27.21
C LEU A 27 8.96 -26.50 -26.42
N ALA A 28 8.67 -25.72 -25.37
CA ALA A 28 7.43 -25.84 -24.60
C ALA A 28 6.19 -25.55 -25.44
N LYS A 29 6.23 -24.50 -26.28
CA LYS A 29 5.13 -24.14 -27.19
C LYS A 29 4.89 -25.24 -28.22
N ARG A 30 5.96 -25.75 -28.85
CA ARG A 30 5.90 -26.82 -29.84
C ARG A 30 5.32 -28.13 -29.29
N LEU A 31 5.65 -28.45 -28.03
CA LEU A 31 5.20 -29.68 -27.36
C LEU A 31 3.88 -29.53 -26.60
N GLY A 32 3.35 -28.31 -26.47
CA GLY A 32 2.15 -28.03 -25.68
C GLY A 32 2.32 -28.33 -24.19
N VAL A 33 3.50 -28.07 -23.63
CA VAL A 33 3.81 -28.35 -22.22
C VAL A 33 4.28 -27.11 -21.45
N ASN A 34 4.30 -27.21 -20.12
CA ASN A 34 4.80 -26.13 -19.29
C ASN A 34 6.32 -25.96 -19.47
N ARG A 35 6.79 -24.73 -19.70
CA ARG A 35 8.22 -24.38 -19.81
C ARG A 35 9.07 -24.89 -18.63
N ARG A 36 8.52 -24.92 -17.41
CA ARG A 36 9.23 -25.46 -16.23
C ARG A 36 9.59 -26.93 -16.38
N LEU A 37 8.80 -27.71 -17.10
CA LEU A 37 9.08 -29.13 -17.35
C LEU A 37 10.32 -29.29 -18.24
N ILE A 38 10.40 -28.52 -19.32
CA ILE A 38 11.58 -28.49 -20.21
C ILE A 38 12.83 -28.03 -19.46
N TRP A 39 12.70 -26.96 -18.67
CA TRP A 39 13.78 -26.46 -17.81
C TRP A 39 14.28 -27.53 -16.82
N LYS A 40 13.36 -28.27 -16.18
CA LYS A 40 13.69 -29.38 -15.28
C LYS A 40 14.48 -30.46 -16.02
N TRP A 41 13.96 -30.95 -17.15
CA TRP A 41 14.64 -31.98 -17.94
C TRP A 41 16.03 -31.56 -18.39
N ARG A 42 16.18 -30.31 -18.83
CA ARG A 42 17.45 -29.72 -19.24
C ARG A 42 18.46 -29.64 -18.07
N THR A 43 18.02 -29.15 -16.91
CA THR A 43 18.88 -28.94 -15.74
C THR A 43 19.30 -30.24 -15.05
N GLU A 44 18.40 -31.22 -14.92
CA GLU A 44 18.72 -32.56 -14.39
C GLU A 44 19.79 -33.27 -15.23
N ARG A 45 19.79 -33.01 -16.55
CA ARG A 45 20.77 -33.56 -17.50
C ARG A 45 22.01 -32.68 -17.68
N LYS A 46 22.14 -31.61 -16.89
CA LYS A 46 23.24 -30.64 -16.94
C LYS A 46 23.45 -30.03 -18.34
N ILE A 47 22.41 -29.98 -19.17
CA ILE A 47 22.45 -29.39 -20.51
C ILE A 47 22.35 -27.87 -20.33
N PRO A 48 23.28 -27.05 -20.85
CA PRO A 48 23.13 -25.61 -20.81
C PRO A 48 21.97 -25.14 -21.70
N SER A 49 21.37 -23.99 -21.37
CA SER A 49 20.38 -23.37 -22.26
C SER A 49 21.11 -22.86 -23.50
N PRO A 50 20.53 -22.94 -24.71
CA PRO A 50 21.17 -22.35 -25.88
C PRO A 50 21.40 -20.85 -25.63
N PRO A 51 22.51 -20.29 -26.15
CA PRO A 51 22.73 -18.86 -26.06
C PRO A 51 21.52 -18.15 -26.67
N ARG A 52 20.95 -17.19 -25.93
CA ARG A 52 19.86 -16.37 -26.46
C ARG A 52 20.38 -15.65 -27.70
N ALA A 53 19.61 -15.67 -28.79
CA ALA A 53 19.92 -14.89 -29.98
C ALA A 53 20.14 -13.43 -29.56
N THR A 54 21.41 -13.00 -29.57
CA THR A 54 21.74 -11.61 -29.23
C THR A 54 21.59 -10.77 -30.47
N VAL A 55 20.86 -9.67 -30.37
CA VAL A 55 20.80 -8.67 -31.44
C VAL A 55 22.11 -7.87 -31.42
N ALA A 56 22.76 -7.79 -32.57
CA ALA A 56 23.92 -6.93 -32.74
C ALA A 56 23.47 -5.46 -32.69
N PRO A 57 24.26 -4.53 -32.11
CA PRO A 57 23.93 -3.11 -32.09
C PRO A 57 23.65 -2.50 -33.48
N ALA A 58 24.25 -3.05 -34.54
CA ALA A 58 24.07 -2.63 -35.93
C ALA A 58 22.65 -2.84 -36.49
N VAL A 59 21.76 -3.46 -35.73
CA VAL A 59 20.35 -3.65 -36.12
C VAL A 59 19.50 -2.40 -35.84
N LEU A 60 19.93 -1.51 -34.93
CA LEU A 60 19.27 -0.24 -34.69
C LEU A 60 19.86 0.85 -35.60
N SER A 61 19.00 1.74 -36.11
CA SER A 61 19.46 2.95 -36.81
C SER A 61 20.16 3.92 -35.85
N PRO A 62 21.00 4.84 -36.34
CA PRO A 62 21.63 5.88 -35.50
C PRO A 62 20.61 6.67 -34.67
N ASP A 63 19.44 6.99 -35.26
CA ASP A 63 18.36 7.71 -34.58
C ASP A 63 17.76 6.90 -33.43
N GLN A 64 17.58 5.58 -33.63
CA GLN A 64 17.08 4.68 -32.59
C GLN A 64 18.09 4.51 -31.45
N VAL A 65 19.38 4.43 -31.78
CA VAL A 65 20.46 4.39 -30.78
C VAL A 65 20.47 5.67 -29.93
N ALA A 66 20.23 6.83 -30.54
CA ALA A 66 20.18 8.12 -29.84
C ALA A 66 19.01 8.25 -28.83
N GLN A 67 18.02 7.36 -28.88
CA GLN A 67 16.91 7.29 -27.93
C GLN A 67 17.18 6.38 -26.73
N LEU A 68 18.18 5.49 -26.81
CA LEU A 68 18.55 4.59 -25.72
C LEU A 68 18.94 5.40 -24.48
N GLY A 69 18.42 5.03 -23.31
CA GLY A 69 18.66 5.73 -22.04
C GLY A 69 17.85 7.01 -21.82
N LYS A 70 17.27 7.61 -22.88
CA LYS A 70 16.34 8.75 -22.76
C LYS A 70 14.89 8.32 -22.52
N ARG A 71 14.52 7.14 -23.02
CA ARG A 71 13.20 6.52 -22.86
C ARG A 71 13.36 5.10 -22.34
N SER A 72 12.28 4.51 -21.82
CA SER A 72 12.37 3.15 -21.26
C SER A 72 12.60 2.09 -22.36
N ASP A 73 13.36 1.05 -22.02
CA ASP A 73 13.66 -0.06 -22.95
C ASP A 73 12.36 -0.68 -23.53
N GLY A 74 11.27 -0.74 -22.74
CA GLY A 74 9.99 -1.30 -23.16
C GLY A 74 9.16 -0.38 -24.07
N GLU A 75 9.29 0.94 -23.94
CA GLU A 75 8.67 1.87 -24.91
C GLU A 75 9.38 1.78 -26.26
N LEU A 76 10.71 1.82 -26.24
CA LEU A 76 11.53 1.69 -27.44
C LEU A 76 11.33 0.33 -28.11
N ALA A 77 11.19 -0.75 -27.34
CA ALA A 77 10.91 -2.08 -27.86
C ALA A 77 9.61 -2.12 -28.66
N ARG A 78 8.51 -1.58 -28.11
CA ARG A 78 7.21 -1.52 -28.80
C ARG A 78 7.27 -0.68 -30.08
N GLU A 79 7.98 0.44 -30.02
CA GLU A 79 8.09 1.36 -31.15
C GLU A 79 8.97 0.81 -32.27
N PHE A 80 10.08 0.17 -31.92
CA PHE A 80 11.07 -0.33 -32.87
C PHE A 80 10.78 -1.76 -33.35
N GLY A 81 9.75 -2.42 -32.81
CA GLY A 81 9.40 -3.79 -33.16
C GLY A 81 10.34 -4.85 -32.58
N PHE A 82 11.01 -4.55 -31.46
CA PHE A 82 11.90 -5.47 -30.75
C PHE A 82 11.29 -5.93 -29.42
N SER A 83 11.95 -6.89 -28.78
CA SER A 83 11.68 -7.20 -27.37
C SER A 83 12.48 -6.29 -26.43
N ASP A 84 11.94 -6.01 -25.25
CA ASP A 84 12.59 -5.25 -24.17
C ASP A 84 14.02 -5.75 -23.88
N PHE A 85 14.21 -7.07 -23.94
CA PHE A 85 15.52 -7.70 -23.71
C PHE A 85 16.54 -7.37 -24.82
N GLN A 86 16.11 -7.31 -26.08
CA GLN A 86 17.00 -6.96 -27.18
C GLN A 86 17.46 -5.51 -27.06
N ILE A 87 16.55 -4.58 -26.75
CA ILE A 87 16.89 -3.17 -26.51
C ILE A 87 17.82 -3.03 -25.30
N GLN A 88 17.52 -3.71 -24.19
CA GLN A 88 18.39 -3.75 -23.01
C GLN A 88 19.80 -4.25 -23.35
N GLN A 89 19.92 -5.30 -24.16
CA GLN A 89 21.22 -5.85 -24.58
C GLN A 89 22.01 -4.85 -25.44
N VAL A 90 21.37 -4.19 -26.41
CA VAL A 90 22.04 -3.17 -27.22
C VAL A 90 22.48 -2.00 -26.35
N ARG A 91 21.59 -1.49 -25.49
CA ARG A 91 21.89 -0.41 -24.55
C ARG A 91 23.08 -0.74 -23.64
N THR A 92 23.10 -1.94 -23.05
CA THR A 92 24.19 -2.38 -22.16
C THR A 92 25.51 -2.60 -22.88
N ARG A 93 25.51 -3.15 -24.11
CA ARG A 93 26.72 -3.29 -24.94
C ARG A 93 27.32 -1.96 -25.35
N LEU A 94 26.49 -0.93 -25.54
CA LEU A 94 26.93 0.44 -25.82
C LEU A 94 27.31 1.22 -24.54
N GLY A 95 27.25 0.61 -23.36
CA GLY A 95 27.57 1.27 -22.09
C GLY A 95 26.56 2.33 -21.66
N ILE A 96 25.37 2.36 -22.25
CA ILE A 96 24.36 3.39 -21.99
C ILE A 96 23.57 3.03 -20.70
N PRO A 97 23.48 3.93 -19.71
CA PRO A 97 22.68 3.69 -18.51
C PRO A 97 21.18 3.50 -18.81
N ARG A 98 20.49 2.82 -17.90
CA ARG A 98 19.03 2.67 -17.96
C ARG A 98 18.35 4.04 -17.84
N HIS A 99 17.26 4.23 -18.57
CA HIS A 99 16.36 5.36 -18.32
C HIS A 99 15.77 5.31 -16.90
N VAL A 100 15.98 6.38 -16.16
CA VAL A 100 15.33 6.64 -14.87
C VAL A 100 14.37 7.81 -15.12
N PRO A 101 13.05 7.60 -15.00
CA PRO A 101 12.10 8.70 -15.08
C PRO A 101 12.44 9.77 -14.04
N ASP A 102 12.27 11.04 -14.38
CA ASP A 102 12.35 12.10 -13.39
C ASP A 102 11.25 11.88 -12.34
N ARG A 103 11.65 11.85 -11.07
CA ARG A 103 10.76 11.65 -9.93
C ARG A 103 10.74 12.84 -9.00
N SER A 104 11.37 13.96 -9.37
CA SER A 104 11.51 15.13 -8.51
C SER A 104 10.16 15.66 -8.00
N GLU A 105 9.16 15.71 -8.89
CA GLU A 105 7.80 16.12 -8.52
C GLU A 105 7.14 15.12 -7.56
N MET A 106 7.24 13.80 -7.85
CA MET A 106 6.76 12.76 -6.93
C MET A 106 7.43 12.87 -5.57
N GLU A 107 8.75 13.03 -5.54
CA GLU A 107 9.57 13.13 -4.33
C GLU A 107 9.20 14.33 -3.48
N ALA A 108 8.92 15.49 -4.10
CA ALA A 108 8.44 16.68 -3.39
C ALA A 108 7.05 16.48 -2.75
N MET A 109 6.22 15.59 -3.30
CA MET A 109 4.88 15.28 -2.79
C MET A 109 4.86 14.17 -1.72
N LEU A 110 5.95 13.42 -1.55
CA LEU A 110 5.99 12.34 -0.55
C LEU A 110 5.85 12.88 0.87
N GLY A 111 4.93 12.27 1.65
CA GLY A 111 4.71 12.63 3.05
C GLY A 111 3.87 13.90 3.26
N THR A 112 3.52 14.64 2.21
CA THR A 112 2.61 15.80 2.29
C THR A 112 1.19 15.42 1.85
N VAL A 113 1.07 14.60 0.81
CA VAL A 113 -0.20 14.08 0.29
C VAL A 113 -0.19 12.55 0.26
N THR A 114 -1.38 11.93 0.23
CA THR A 114 -1.50 10.47 0.21
C THR A 114 -0.86 9.85 -1.03
N ASP A 115 -0.25 8.68 -0.88
CA ASP A 115 0.33 7.91 -2.00
C ASP A 115 -0.68 7.72 -3.16
N LEU A 116 -1.98 7.62 -2.82
CA LEU A 116 -3.07 7.53 -3.80
C LEU A 116 -3.24 8.84 -4.57
N ALA A 117 -3.29 9.98 -3.87
CA ALA A 117 -3.41 11.28 -4.51
C ALA A 117 -2.21 11.58 -5.42
N ILE A 118 -0.98 11.31 -4.96
CA ILE A 118 0.24 11.45 -5.78
C ILE A 118 0.13 10.60 -7.04
N GLY A 119 -0.31 9.34 -6.89
CA GLY A 119 -0.49 8.44 -8.01
C GLY A 119 -1.53 8.95 -9.02
N SER A 120 -2.68 9.42 -8.53
CA SER A 120 -3.73 9.99 -9.37
C SER A 120 -3.29 11.27 -10.08
N THR A 121 -2.57 12.17 -9.39
CA THR A 121 -2.10 13.44 -9.97
C THR A 121 -1.03 13.22 -11.03
N LEU A 122 -0.08 12.31 -10.79
CA LEU A 122 1.07 12.08 -11.68
C LEU A 122 0.84 10.95 -12.70
N GLY A 123 -0.33 10.30 -12.67
CA GLY A 123 -0.61 9.13 -13.51
C GLY A 123 0.26 7.90 -13.18
N ILE A 124 0.71 7.79 -11.93
CA ILE A 124 1.63 6.74 -11.48
C ILE A 124 0.88 5.77 -10.57
N ALA A 125 1.15 4.47 -10.71
CA ALA A 125 0.52 3.46 -9.86
C ALA A 125 0.88 3.68 -8.38
N GLN A 126 -0.12 3.76 -7.50
CA GLN A 126 0.04 3.97 -6.05
C GLN A 126 1.14 3.08 -5.42
N PRO A 127 1.27 1.76 -5.72
CA PRO A 127 2.31 0.94 -5.12
C PRO A 127 3.74 1.39 -5.43
N VAL A 128 3.96 2.08 -6.56
CA VAL A 128 5.26 2.66 -6.95
C VAL A 128 5.61 3.83 -6.03
N VAL A 129 4.63 4.70 -5.77
CA VAL A 129 4.76 5.83 -4.84
C VAL A 129 5.01 5.31 -3.42
N SER A 130 4.19 4.35 -2.95
CA SER A 130 4.35 3.74 -1.62
C SER A 130 5.68 3.02 -1.43
N LYS A 131 6.25 2.45 -2.50
CA LYS A 131 7.59 1.88 -2.46
C LYS A 131 8.65 2.97 -2.35
N LEU A 132 8.61 3.99 -3.21
CA LEU A 132 9.57 5.09 -3.18
C LEU A 132 9.58 5.77 -1.81
N ARG A 133 8.39 6.04 -1.27
CA ARG A 133 8.20 6.57 0.08
C ARG A 133 8.94 5.75 1.15
N ARG A 134 8.74 4.44 1.16
CA ARG A 134 9.39 3.51 2.11
C ARG A 134 10.90 3.43 1.91
N ASP A 135 11.37 3.39 0.66
CA ASP A 135 12.79 3.37 0.33
C ASP A 135 13.50 4.65 0.81
N ARG A 136 12.77 5.76 0.93
CA ARG A 136 13.25 7.04 1.50
C ARG A 136 12.99 7.20 3.00
N GLY A 137 12.42 6.20 3.66
CA GLY A 137 12.10 6.25 5.09
C GLY A 137 11.01 7.26 5.48
N ILE A 138 10.24 7.77 4.50
CA ILE A 138 9.21 8.76 4.74
C ILE A 138 7.94 8.03 5.24
N PRO A 139 7.33 8.42 6.38
CA PRO A 139 6.06 7.84 6.82
C PRO A 139 4.93 8.11 5.82
N SER A 140 3.98 7.16 5.67
CA SER A 140 2.77 7.39 4.85
C SER A 140 2.01 8.56 5.42
N THR A 141 1.29 9.37 4.65
CA THR A 141 0.41 10.38 5.28
C THR A 141 -0.68 9.78 6.14
N ARG A 142 -1.04 8.51 5.92
CA ARG A 142 -1.90 7.74 6.85
C ARG A 142 -1.22 7.45 8.20
N ASP A 143 0.11 7.27 8.18
CA ASP A 143 0.92 6.93 9.36
C ASP A 143 1.52 8.21 10.01
N ALA A 144 1.77 9.25 9.21
CA ALA A 144 2.25 10.58 9.57
C ALA A 144 1.15 11.46 10.15
N LEU A 145 -0.09 10.97 10.09
CA LEU A 145 -1.18 11.47 10.91
C LEU A 145 -0.95 10.97 12.33
N ASN A 146 0.08 11.54 12.94
CA ASN A 146 0.37 11.68 14.36
C ASN A 146 -0.74 11.13 15.25
N TRP A 147 -0.85 9.81 15.35
CA TRP A 147 -1.70 9.20 16.35
C TRP A 147 -0.91 9.20 17.65
N THR A 148 -0.77 10.39 18.22
CA THR A 148 0.00 10.62 19.44
C THR A 148 -0.69 9.93 20.61
N THR A 149 0.05 9.68 21.69
CA THR A 149 -0.54 9.23 22.97
C THR A 149 -1.69 10.15 23.41
N GLU A 150 -1.62 11.44 23.10
CA GLU A 150 -2.69 12.41 23.33
C GLU A 150 -3.94 12.12 22.48
N LEU A 151 -3.79 11.90 21.17
CA LEU A 151 -4.93 11.60 20.27
C LEU A 151 -5.53 10.21 20.55
N GLN A 152 -4.70 9.23 20.93
CA GLN A 152 -5.14 7.92 21.44
C GLN A 152 -6.01 8.06 22.70
N ALA A 153 -5.59 8.91 23.64
CA ALA A 153 -6.36 9.16 24.88
C ALA A 153 -7.69 9.88 24.61
N LEU A 154 -7.79 10.63 23.50
CA LEU A 154 -8.99 11.35 23.08
C LEU A 154 -9.96 10.50 22.26
N LEU A 155 -9.52 9.36 21.72
CA LEU A 155 -10.36 8.45 20.91
C LEU A 155 -11.66 8.04 21.63
N PRO A 156 -11.68 7.57 22.89
CA PRO A 156 -12.96 7.26 23.56
C PRO A 156 -13.77 8.51 23.96
N LEU A 157 -13.20 9.71 23.85
CA LEU A 157 -13.74 10.94 24.46
C LEU A 157 -14.36 11.93 23.46
N LEU A 158 -13.92 11.93 22.20
CA LEU A 158 -14.37 12.87 21.18
C LEU A 158 -15.25 12.19 20.13
N SER A 159 -16.16 12.94 19.51
CA SER A 159 -16.86 12.46 18.30
C SER A 159 -15.87 12.31 17.14
N ASP A 160 -16.28 11.58 16.11
CA ASP A 160 -15.40 11.31 14.96
C ASP A 160 -15.04 12.60 14.22
N GLU A 161 -15.95 13.57 14.16
CA GLU A 161 -15.76 14.89 13.53
C GLU A 161 -14.79 15.76 14.30
N ALA A 162 -14.91 15.81 15.62
CA ALA A 162 -14.02 16.60 16.47
C ALA A 162 -12.60 16.03 16.48
N LEU A 163 -12.47 14.71 16.47
CA LEU A 163 -11.17 14.04 16.43
C LEU A 163 -10.53 14.16 15.04
N ALA A 164 -11.33 14.07 13.97
CA ALA A 164 -10.89 14.31 12.60
C ALA A 164 -10.35 15.73 12.41
N ALA A 165 -11.08 16.74 12.90
CA ALA A 165 -10.65 18.14 12.85
C ALA A 165 -9.36 18.38 13.65
N ARG A 166 -9.21 17.75 14.81
CA ARG A 166 -8.02 17.91 15.68
C ARG A 166 -6.80 17.14 15.16
N ALA A 167 -7.01 15.98 14.55
CA ALA A 167 -5.94 15.19 13.96
C ALA A 167 -5.53 15.71 12.56
N GLY A 168 -6.39 16.49 11.89
CA GLY A 168 -6.17 16.91 10.51
C GLY A 168 -6.42 15.78 9.50
N CYS A 169 -7.33 14.84 9.81
CA CYS A 169 -7.72 13.74 8.91
C CYS A 169 -9.20 13.76 8.54
N GLY A 170 -9.58 12.87 7.62
CA GLY A 170 -11.00 12.61 7.33
C GLY A 170 -11.68 11.74 8.41
N VAL A 171 -12.97 11.95 8.61
CA VAL A 171 -13.83 11.21 9.57
C VAL A 171 -13.78 9.70 9.36
N VAL A 172 -13.72 9.25 8.10
CA VAL A 172 -13.64 7.82 7.71
C VAL A 172 -12.37 7.15 8.29
N GLN A 173 -11.28 7.91 8.45
CA GLN A 173 -10.04 7.42 9.03
C GLN A 173 -10.23 7.15 10.53
N ILE A 174 -10.89 8.04 11.27
CA ILE A 174 -11.20 7.86 12.70
C ILE A 174 -12.14 6.66 12.91
N GLN A 175 -13.16 6.49 12.07
CA GLN A 175 -14.05 5.33 12.12
C GLN A 175 -13.32 4.00 11.88
N ALA A 176 -12.33 3.99 11.00
CA ALA A 176 -11.49 2.80 10.77
C ALA A 176 -10.63 2.46 12.00
N ILE A 177 -10.00 3.47 12.62
CA ILE A 177 -9.22 3.31 13.87
C ILE A 177 -10.12 2.76 14.99
N ARG A 178 -11.31 3.35 15.20
CA ARG A 178 -12.30 2.87 16.18
C ARG A 178 -12.70 1.43 16.00
N ARG A 179 -12.97 1.00 14.76
CA ARG A 179 -13.33 -0.39 14.45
C ARG A 179 -12.17 -1.35 14.72
N GLY A 180 -10.95 -0.94 14.38
CA GLY A 180 -9.73 -1.72 14.63
C GLY A 180 -9.45 -1.91 16.12
N GLU A 181 -9.72 -0.89 16.94
CA GLU A 181 -9.50 -0.91 18.39
C GLU A 181 -10.75 -1.26 19.22
N GLN A 182 -11.88 -1.54 18.57
CA GLN A 182 -13.17 -1.85 19.21
C GLN A 182 -13.70 -0.75 20.16
N VAL A 183 -13.50 0.53 19.83
CA VAL A 183 -13.91 1.68 20.64
C VAL A 183 -15.14 2.38 20.05
N LEU A 184 -16.28 2.38 20.76
CA LEU A 184 -17.52 3.05 20.33
C LEU A 184 -17.39 4.58 20.32
N SER A 185 -18.01 5.23 19.32
CA SER A 185 -18.03 6.70 19.19
C SER A 185 -19.01 7.34 20.18
N ASN A 186 -18.59 8.42 20.85
CA ASN A 186 -19.45 9.20 21.74
C ASN A 186 -20.08 10.36 20.97
N LYS A 187 -21.40 10.41 20.95
CA LYS A 187 -22.19 11.42 20.21
C LYS A 187 -22.15 12.84 20.81
N THR A 188 -21.48 13.05 21.96
CA THR A 188 -21.45 14.37 22.62
C THR A 188 -20.01 14.86 22.83
N PRO A 189 -19.64 16.05 22.29
CA PRO A 189 -18.30 16.63 22.45
C PRO A 189 -17.94 16.98 23.90
N LEU A 190 -16.75 16.57 24.36
CA LEU A 190 -16.29 16.78 25.76
C LEU A 190 -16.13 18.26 26.16
N ARG A 191 -15.96 19.19 25.20
CA ARG A 191 -15.90 20.64 25.47
C ARG A 191 -17.18 21.16 26.15
N GLU A 192 -18.33 20.58 25.82
CA GLU A 192 -19.63 20.95 26.37
C GLU A 192 -19.85 20.33 27.76
N ILE A 193 -19.18 19.22 28.06
CA ILE A 193 -19.35 18.46 29.30
C ILE A 193 -18.31 18.86 30.37
N THR A 194 -17.20 19.50 30.01
CA THR A 194 -16.13 19.85 30.98
C THR A 194 -16.63 20.76 32.10
N GLY A 195 -17.53 21.71 31.80
CA GLY A 195 -18.22 22.53 32.82
C GLY A 195 -19.28 21.76 33.62
N LEU A 196 -19.85 20.70 33.05
CA LEU A 196 -20.88 19.86 33.66
C LEU A 196 -20.28 18.80 34.61
N LEU A 197 -19.04 18.34 34.36
CA LEU A 197 -18.33 17.40 35.23
C LEU A 197 -18.14 17.92 36.65
N GLY A 198 -18.06 19.24 36.85
CA GLY A 198 -17.94 19.85 38.18
C GLY A 198 -19.28 20.19 38.85
N THR A 199 -20.40 20.04 38.14
CA THR A 199 -21.72 20.54 38.57
C THR A 199 -22.80 19.46 38.66
N TRP A 200 -22.76 18.43 37.81
CA TRP A 200 -23.76 17.35 37.73
C TRP A 200 -23.23 16.08 38.42
N SER A 201 -24.01 15.02 38.61
CA SER A 201 -23.47 13.71 39.04
C SER A 201 -23.07 12.84 37.83
N ASP A 202 -22.27 11.80 38.05
CA ASP A 202 -21.88 10.89 36.95
C ASP A 202 -23.09 10.12 36.38
N GLU A 203 -24.09 9.85 37.22
CA GLU A 203 -25.36 9.20 36.84
C GLU A 203 -26.23 10.14 36.01
N ASP A 204 -26.37 11.40 36.43
CA ASP A 204 -27.19 12.39 35.73
C ASP A 204 -26.59 12.74 34.36
N LEU A 205 -25.25 12.77 34.27
CA LEU A 205 -24.55 12.95 33.01
C LEU A 205 -24.75 11.76 32.06
N ALA A 206 -24.79 10.54 32.59
CA ALA A 206 -25.08 9.35 31.79
C ALA A 206 -26.53 9.32 31.30
N ALA A 207 -27.49 9.71 32.14
CA ALA A 207 -28.89 9.79 31.78
C ALA A 207 -29.16 10.86 30.72
N GLN A 208 -28.56 12.04 30.86
CA GLN A 208 -28.86 13.20 30.01
C GLN A 208 -28.01 13.26 28.73
N HIS A 209 -26.76 12.80 28.76
CA HIS A 209 -25.80 12.94 27.66
C HIS A 209 -25.31 11.59 27.10
N GLY A 210 -25.89 10.48 27.56
CA GLY A 210 -25.56 9.14 27.10
C GLY A 210 -24.21 8.62 27.61
N GLY A 211 -23.91 7.35 27.31
CA GLY A 211 -22.75 6.66 27.86
C GLY A 211 -23.00 6.09 29.26
N THR A 212 -21.94 5.70 29.98
CA THR A 212 -22.02 5.07 31.30
C THR A 212 -21.53 6.01 32.41
N ALA A 213 -22.05 5.89 33.63
CA ALA A 213 -21.59 6.70 34.78
C ALA A 213 -20.08 6.55 35.03
N ALA A 214 -19.55 5.34 34.87
CA ALA A 214 -18.12 5.06 34.97
C ALA A 214 -17.25 5.89 34.00
N ARG A 215 -17.81 6.30 32.84
CA ARG A 215 -17.15 7.16 31.87
C ARG A 215 -16.89 8.55 32.44
N TYR A 216 -17.89 9.14 33.08
CA TYR A 216 -17.82 10.46 33.70
C TYR A 216 -16.94 10.44 34.95
N ALA A 217 -17.04 9.38 35.74
CA ALA A 217 -16.14 9.15 36.89
C ALA A 217 -14.68 9.06 36.45
N SER A 218 -14.38 8.31 35.38
CA SER A 218 -13.02 8.21 34.83
C SER A 218 -12.53 9.54 34.24
N ALA A 219 -13.42 10.29 33.59
CA ALA A 219 -13.11 11.61 33.04
C ALA A 219 -12.80 12.65 34.13
N ARG A 220 -13.48 12.56 35.28
CA ARG A 220 -13.22 13.35 36.49
C ARG A 220 -11.88 13.01 37.11
N GLN A 221 -11.63 11.72 37.35
CA GLN A 221 -10.41 11.23 37.99
C GLN A 221 -9.17 11.67 37.23
N ARG A 222 -9.16 11.55 35.90
CA ARG A 222 -8.03 11.97 35.05
C ARG A 222 -7.78 13.48 35.03
N ARG A 223 -8.74 14.29 35.48
CA ARG A 223 -8.68 15.76 35.49
C ARG A 223 -8.66 16.35 36.89
N GLY A 224 -8.62 15.50 37.93
CA GLY A 224 -8.65 15.95 39.33
C GLY A 224 -9.93 16.69 39.73
N ILE A 225 -11.04 16.46 39.03
CA ILE A 225 -12.32 17.10 39.34
C ILE A 225 -13.02 16.25 40.42
N PRO A 226 -13.38 16.82 41.58
CA PRO A 226 -14.02 16.05 42.65
C PRO A 226 -15.42 15.58 42.24
N VAL A 227 -15.76 14.36 42.64
CA VAL A 227 -17.10 13.79 42.47
C VAL A 227 -18.07 14.56 43.39
N ARG A 228 -19.21 15.00 42.84
CA ARG A 228 -20.32 15.54 43.62
C ARG A 228 -21.48 14.54 43.68
N GLY A 229 -22.19 14.53 44.80
CA GLY A 229 -23.42 13.77 44.99
C GLY A 229 -24.54 14.27 44.06
N ARG A 230 -25.61 13.46 43.93
CA ARG A 230 -26.83 13.79 43.17
C ARG A 230 -27.32 15.19 43.54
N VAL A 231 -27.69 15.99 42.53
CA VAL A 231 -28.41 17.25 42.79
C VAL A 231 -29.77 16.87 43.40
N PRO A 232 -30.17 17.43 44.55
CA PRO A 232 -31.53 17.22 45.06
C PRO A 232 -32.51 17.66 43.97
N GLU A 233 -33.47 16.80 43.63
CA GLU A 233 -34.61 17.17 42.80
C GLU A 233 -35.22 18.45 43.39
N ALA A 234 -35.30 19.51 42.58
CA ALA A 234 -36.10 20.66 42.94
C ALA A 234 -37.53 20.16 43.19
N PRO A 235 -38.18 20.56 44.31
CA PRO A 235 -39.50 20.06 44.62
C PRO A 235 -40.43 20.38 43.46
N ALA A 236 -41.10 19.35 42.95
CA ALA A 236 -42.13 19.51 41.94
C ALA A 236 -43.15 20.53 42.47
N ASP A 237 -43.24 21.68 41.80
CA ASP A 237 -44.31 22.64 42.03
C ASP A 237 -45.62 21.89 41.86
N SER A 238 -46.23 21.59 43.01
CA SER A 238 -47.53 20.97 43.10
C SER A 238 -48.53 22.02 42.65
N VAL A 239 -48.94 21.90 41.39
CA VAL A 239 -50.11 22.54 40.82
C VAL A 239 -51.28 22.33 41.78
N ARG A 240 -51.79 23.43 42.33
CA ARG A 240 -53.14 23.56 42.91
C ARG A 240 -53.87 24.64 42.14
#